data_AF-A0A2H0GDH3-F1
#
_entry.id   AF-A0A2H0GDH3-F1
#
_cell.length_a   1.000
_cell.length_b   1.000
_cell.length_c   1.000
_cell.angle_alpha   90.00
_cell.angle_beta   90.00
_cell.angle_gamma   90.00
#
_symmetry.space_group_name_H-M   'P 1'
#
loop_
_entity.id
_entity.type
_entity.pdbx_description
1 polymer ?
#
loop_
_entity_poly.entity_id
_entity_poly.type
_entity_poly.pdbx_seq_one_letter_code
_entity_poly.pdbx_strand_id
1 'polypeptide(L)'
;MLSALDYFDLKLGLYDICLAIIYFGVLYIIAFHYKRMRIAKNPEYKYFILGLTAKVVGGFMFAILTVYYYKGGDSLSYYKAAEDVTKIFTYNPIRVLELFFTTYENLDLTGDRVDLETVYFVNGTDIWVMVKLIVIANFFGLFSYGTTTVLFAAVSFVGLWAAYSNFCKIYPNYSKHLMISFFM
;
A
#
# COMPACT_ATOMS: atom_id res chain seq x y z
N MET A 1 -17.45 16.66 26.29
CA MET A 1 -17.11 17.71 25.31
C MET A 1 -16.20 17.05 24.26
N LEU A 2 -16.80 16.26 23.37
CA LEU A 2 -16.12 15.47 22.33
C LEU A 2 -16.59 16.05 21.00
N SER A 3 -16.04 17.21 20.62
CA SER A 3 -16.40 17.88 19.36
C SER A 3 -15.17 18.56 18.76
N ALA A 4 -14.25 17.72 18.29
CA ALA A 4 -13.24 17.99 17.26
C ALA A 4 -12.21 16.86 17.35
N LEU A 5 -12.57 15.67 16.88
CA LEU A 5 -11.53 14.84 16.25
C LEU A 5 -11.18 15.63 14.99
N ASP A 6 -10.10 16.41 15.04
CA ASP A 6 -9.48 16.92 13.83
C ASP A 6 -9.08 15.67 13.04
N TYR A 7 -9.92 15.28 12.09
CA TYR A 7 -9.60 14.20 11.18
C TYR A 7 -8.33 14.61 10.45
N PHE A 8 -7.38 13.69 10.35
CA PHE A 8 -6.22 13.85 9.49
C PHE A 8 -6.66 14.31 8.08
N ASP A 9 -6.54 15.63 7.81
CA ASP A 9 -7.04 16.29 6.59
C ASP A 9 -6.07 16.05 5.45
N LEU A 10 -5.92 14.78 5.08
CA LEU A 10 -5.11 14.38 3.94
C LEU A 10 -5.80 14.85 2.66
N LYS A 11 -5.12 15.67 1.88
CA LYS A 11 -5.55 16.05 0.54
C LYS A 11 -4.52 15.55 -0.46
N LEU A 12 -4.99 14.78 -1.45
CA LEU A 12 -4.16 14.37 -2.57
C LEU A 12 -3.89 15.61 -3.43
N GLY A 13 -2.72 16.21 -3.24
CA GLY A 13 -2.31 17.39 -3.97
C GLY A 13 -1.89 17.07 -5.39
N LEU A 14 -1.53 18.12 -6.15
CA LEU A 14 -0.96 17.96 -7.49
C LEU A 14 0.27 17.03 -7.48
N TYR A 15 1.11 17.17 -6.45
CA TYR A 15 2.28 16.31 -6.21
C TYR A 15 1.90 14.83 -6.14
N ASP A 16 0.92 14.47 -5.32
CA ASP A 16 0.47 13.09 -5.14
C ASP A 16 -0.10 12.50 -6.43
N ILE A 17 -0.91 13.27 -7.15
CA ILE A 17 -1.55 12.81 -8.39
C ILE A 17 -0.51 12.62 -9.50
N CYS A 18 0.40 13.58 -9.69
CA CYS A 18 1.48 13.47 -10.66
C CYS A 18 2.38 12.27 -10.37
N LEU A 19 2.75 12.07 -9.09
CA LEU A 19 3.52 10.91 -8.70
C LEU A 19 2.75 9.61 -8.91
N ALA A 20 1.48 9.53 -8.52
CA ALA A 20 0.68 8.34 -8.75
C ALA A 20 0.66 7.95 -10.24
N ILE A 21 0.49 8.91 -11.15
CA ILE A 21 0.53 8.68 -12.60
C ILE A 21 1.90 8.11 -13.04
N ILE A 22 3.01 8.68 -12.55
CA ILE A 22 4.35 8.17 -12.84
C ILE A 22 4.50 6.72 -12.34
N TYR A 23 4.05 6.45 -11.11
CA TYR A 23 4.09 5.11 -10.52
C TYR A 23 3.24 4.10 -11.29
N PHE A 24 2.04 4.49 -11.73
CA PHE A 24 1.24 3.68 -12.66
C PHE A 24 2.02 3.38 -13.94
N GLY A 25 2.64 4.39 -14.56
CA GLY A 25 3.43 4.22 -15.77
C GLY A 25 4.58 3.22 -15.59
N VAL A 26 5.40 3.41 -14.56
CA VAL A 26 6.52 2.51 -14.23
C VAL A 26 6.02 1.09 -13.94
N LEU A 27 4.97 0.96 -13.14
CA LEU A 27 4.37 -0.33 -12.80
C LEU A 27 3.90 -1.08 -14.04
N TYR A 28 3.19 -0.41 -14.96
CA TYR A 28 2.70 -1.03 -16.19
C TYR A 28 3.85 -1.39 -17.14
N ILE A 29 4.89 -0.56 -17.27
CA ILE A 29 6.07 -0.89 -18.08
C ILE A 29 6.70 -2.21 -17.58
N ILE A 30 6.93 -2.31 -16.26
CA ILE A 30 7.47 -3.54 -15.64
C ILE A 30 6.52 -4.72 -15.87
N ALA A 31 5.21 -4.52 -15.68
CA ALA A 31 4.21 -5.56 -15.82
C ALA A 31 4.09 -6.10 -17.25
N PHE A 32 4.10 -5.21 -18.25
CA PHE A 32 4.08 -5.61 -19.68
C PHE A 32 5.35 -6.35 -20.07
N HIS A 33 6.52 -5.88 -19.59
CA HIS A 33 7.78 -6.58 -19.79
C HIS A 33 7.74 -7.99 -19.18
N TYR A 34 7.30 -8.11 -17.92
CA TYR A 34 7.19 -9.38 -17.23
C TYR A 34 6.20 -10.35 -17.92
N LYS A 35 5.02 -9.85 -18.33
CA LYS A 35 4.04 -10.62 -19.11
C LYS A 35 4.67 -11.16 -20.39
N ARG A 36 5.37 -10.32 -21.15
CA ARG A 36 5.97 -10.70 -22.44
C ARG A 36 6.97 -11.84 -22.29
N MET A 37 7.77 -11.84 -21.22
CA MET A 37 8.75 -12.91 -20.97
C MET A 37 8.11 -14.25 -20.59
N ARG A 38 6.93 -14.24 -19.97
CA ARG A 38 6.31 -15.43 -19.36
C ARG A 38 5.21 -16.05 -20.21
N ILE A 39 4.53 -15.26 -21.05
CA ILE A 39 3.34 -15.69 -21.80
C ILE A 39 3.59 -16.85 -22.76
N ALA A 40 4.80 -16.96 -23.33
CA ALA A 40 5.16 -18.06 -24.22
C ALA A 40 5.21 -19.42 -23.50
N LYS A 41 5.56 -19.43 -22.21
CA LYS A 41 5.63 -20.65 -21.39
C LYS A 41 4.35 -20.92 -20.60
N ASN A 42 3.60 -19.86 -20.28
CA ASN A 42 2.46 -19.90 -19.35
C ASN A 42 1.29 -19.10 -19.96
N PRO A 43 0.30 -19.75 -20.60
CA PRO A 43 -0.74 -19.06 -21.35
C PRO A 43 -1.70 -18.23 -20.48
N GLU A 44 -1.78 -18.50 -19.17
CA GLU A 44 -2.59 -17.73 -18.22
C GLU A 44 -2.13 -16.28 -18.06
N TYR A 45 -0.87 -15.97 -18.41
CA TYR A 45 -0.32 -14.61 -18.39
C TYR A 45 -1.01 -13.65 -19.37
N LYS A 46 -1.88 -14.15 -20.25
CA LYS A 46 -2.81 -13.29 -21.01
C LYS A 46 -3.67 -12.40 -20.09
N TYR A 47 -3.99 -12.88 -18.88
CA TYR A 47 -4.77 -12.15 -17.87
C TYR A 47 -3.95 -11.31 -16.90
N PHE A 48 -2.62 -11.33 -16.97
CA PHE A 48 -1.73 -10.65 -16.00
C PHE A 48 -2.05 -9.16 -15.85
N ILE A 49 -2.13 -8.47 -16.98
CA ILE A 49 -2.40 -7.03 -17.00
C ILE A 49 -3.83 -6.74 -16.52
N LEU A 50 -4.81 -7.55 -16.92
CA LEU A 50 -6.20 -7.35 -16.50
C LEU A 50 -6.35 -7.49 -14.97
N GLY A 51 -5.75 -8.53 -14.38
CA GLY A 51 -5.76 -8.73 -12.93
C GLY A 51 -5.01 -7.63 -12.19
N LEU A 52 -3.85 -7.20 -12.71
CA LEU A 52 -3.09 -6.09 -12.12
C LEU A 52 -3.89 -4.80 -12.17
N THR A 53 -4.51 -4.49 -13.31
CA THR A 53 -5.36 -3.31 -13.47
C THR A 53 -6.52 -3.33 -12.48
N ALA A 54 -7.24 -4.45 -12.35
CA ALA A 54 -8.33 -4.58 -11.39
C ALA A 54 -7.86 -4.30 -9.95
N LYS A 55 -6.71 -4.86 -9.56
CA LYS A 55 -6.15 -4.68 -8.21
C LYS A 55 -5.72 -3.24 -7.94
N VAL A 56 -4.95 -2.63 -8.85
CA VAL A 56 -4.35 -1.32 -8.62
C VAL A 56 -5.37 -0.20 -8.80
N VAL A 57 -6.23 -0.28 -9.82
CA VAL A 57 -7.32 0.70 -10.00
C VAL A 57 -8.34 0.57 -8.86
N GLY A 58 -8.71 -0.65 -8.46
CA GLY A 58 -9.60 -0.86 -7.32
C GLY A 58 -9.03 -0.29 -6.02
N GLY A 59 -7.75 -0.56 -5.73
CA GLY A 59 -7.06 0.00 -4.56
C GLY A 59 -6.98 1.53 -4.60
N PHE A 60 -6.66 2.11 -5.76
CA PHE A 60 -6.56 3.56 -5.89
C PHE A 60 -7.92 4.26 -5.80
N MET A 61 -8.97 3.67 -6.39
CA MET A 61 -10.35 4.16 -6.23
C MET A 61 -10.80 4.10 -4.78
N PHE A 62 -10.46 3.01 -4.06
CA PHE A 62 -10.71 2.91 -2.63
C PHE A 62 -10.01 4.02 -1.86
N ALA A 63 -8.73 4.29 -2.12
CA ALA A 63 -8.00 5.39 -1.49
C ALA A 63 -8.65 6.76 -1.75
N ILE A 64 -9.11 7.04 -2.97
CA ILE A 64 -9.86 8.27 -3.29
C ILE A 64 -11.14 8.35 -2.45
N LEU A 65 -11.90 7.25 -2.34
CA LEU A 65 -13.11 7.21 -1.50
C LEU A 65 -12.78 7.43 -0.02
N THR A 66 -11.73 6.80 0.51
CA THR A 66 -11.28 6.98 1.90
C THR A 66 -10.96 8.43 2.19
N VAL A 67 -10.23 9.09 1.28
CA VAL A 67 -9.83 10.50 1.44
C VAL A 67 -11.01 11.46 1.32
N TYR A 68 -11.77 11.38 0.22
CA TYR A 68 -12.74 12.42 -0.12
C TYR A 68 -14.15 12.17 0.40
N TYR A 69 -14.55 10.90 0.51
CA TYR A 69 -15.89 10.52 0.93
C TYR A 69 -15.94 10.22 2.43
N TYR A 70 -15.10 9.30 2.90
CA TYR A 70 -15.09 8.90 4.31
C TYR A 70 -14.34 9.88 5.21
N LYS A 71 -13.31 10.55 4.69
CA LYS A 71 -12.47 11.53 5.41
C LYS A 71 -11.85 10.97 6.69
N GLY A 72 -11.57 9.67 6.71
CA GLY A 72 -11.05 8.97 7.88
C GLY A 72 -11.04 7.45 7.68
N GLY A 73 -10.78 6.73 8.77
CA GLY A 73 -10.77 5.28 8.85
C GLY A 73 -9.36 4.68 8.89
N ASP A 74 -9.30 3.38 9.21
CA ASP A 74 -8.05 2.69 9.56
C ASP A 74 -6.94 2.90 8.53
N SER A 75 -7.26 2.85 7.23
CA SER A 75 -6.26 3.02 6.17
C SER A 75 -5.56 4.39 6.20
N LEU A 76 -6.26 5.45 6.60
CA LEU A 76 -5.67 6.78 6.76
C LEU A 76 -4.88 6.88 8.06
N SER A 77 -5.39 6.33 9.16
CA SER A 77 -4.67 6.31 10.44
C SER A 77 -3.37 5.51 10.36
N TYR A 78 -3.38 4.37 9.66
CA TYR A 78 -2.18 3.60 9.34
C TYR A 78 -1.17 4.40 8.52
N TYR A 79 -1.65 5.09 7.48
CA TYR A 79 -0.78 5.92 6.66
C TYR A 79 -0.21 7.10 7.43
N LYS A 80 -1.03 7.78 8.23
CA LYS A 80 -0.64 8.91 9.08
C LYS A 80 0.43 8.49 10.10
N ALA A 81 0.20 7.40 10.82
CA ALA A 81 1.18 6.86 11.75
C ALA A 81 2.50 6.51 11.06
N ALA A 82 2.44 5.88 9.88
CA ALA A 82 3.63 5.60 9.09
C ALA A 82 4.29 6.87 8.55
N GLU A 83 3.53 7.87 8.12
CA GLU A 83 4.04 9.16 7.64
C GLU A 83 4.81 9.88 8.75
N ASP A 84 4.25 9.94 9.96
CA ASP A 84 4.90 10.55 11.12
C ASP A 84 6.21 9.82 11.46
N VAL A 85 6.22 8.49 11.49
CA VAL A 85 7.45 7.69 11.69
C VAL A 85 8.45 7.91 10.55
N THR A 86 7.99 7.98 9.30
CA THR A 86 8.88 8.22 8.15
C THR A 86 9.47 9.63 8.19
N LYS A 87 8.74 10.64 8.70
CA LYS A 87 9.25 12.02 8.89
C LYS A 87 10.39 12.08 9.88
N ILE A 88 10.46 11.18 10.87
CA ILE A 88 11.61 11.06 11.78
C ILE A 88 12.91 10.86 10.99
N PHE A 89 12.86 10.16 9.85
CA PHE A 89 14.02 9.89 9.01
C PHE A 89 14.72 11.18 8.54
N THR A 90 13.97 12.27 8.36
CA THR A 90 14.51 13.55 7.86
C THR A 90 15.45 14.24 8.85
N TYR A 91 15.32 13.97 10.15
CA TYR A 91 16.15 14.59 11.20
C TYR A 91 16.92 13.58 12.06
N ASN A 92 16.46 12.33 12.19
CA ASN A 92 17.14 11.27 12.89
C ASN A 92 16.91 9.90 12.21
N PRO A 93 17.69 9.57 11.17
CA PRO A 93 17.51 8.31 10.43
C PRO A 93 17.85 7.07 11.25
N ILE A 94 18.77 7.19 12.22
CA ILE A 94 19.16 6.09 13.12
C ILE A 94 17.97 5.68 13.98
N ARG A 95 17.22 6.66 14.50
CA ARG A 95 16.02 6.42 15.30
C ARG A 95 14.97 5.62 14.53
N VAL A 96 14.75 5.92 13.24
CA VAL A 96 13.80 5.14 12.42
C VAL A 96 14.25 3.69 12.30
N LEU A 97 15.55 3.45 12.10
CA LEU A 97 16.09 2.09 12.02
C LEU A 97 15.93 1.34 13.34
N GLU A 98 16.15 1.99 14.48
CA GLU A 98 15.89 1.41 15.80
C GLU A 98 14.41 1.03 15.94
N LEU A 99 13.49 1.96 15.64
CA LEU A 99 12.05 1.73 15.68
C LEU A 99 11.63 0.52 14.82
N PHE A 100 12.27 0.31 13.67
CA PHE A 100 12.01 -0.86 12.82
C PHE A 100 12.29 -2.20 13.52
N PHE A 101 13.27 -2.26 14.43
CA PHE A 101 13.59 -3.47 15.19
C PHE A 101 12.95 -3.52 16.58
N THR A 102 12.36 -2.43 17.05
CA THR A 102 11.64 -2.37 18.33
C THR A 102 10.29 -3.09 18.28
N THR A 103 10.00 -3.93 19.29
CA THR A 103 8.68 -4.55 19.49
C THR A 103 7.69 -3.53 20.03
N TYR A 104 6.38 -3.76 19.84
CA TYR A 104 5.35 -2.84 20.35
C TYR A 104 5.46 -2.63 21.88
N GLU A 105 5.79 -3.68 22.65
CA GLU A 105 5.94 -3.59 24.11
C GLU A 105 7.03 -2.60 24.56
N ASN A 106 8.05 -2.39 23.73
CA ASN A 106 9.16 -1.47 24.00
C ASN A 106 9.05 -0.18 23.17
N LEU A 107 7.91 0.04 22.51
CA LEU A 107 7.70 1.19 21.66
C LEU A 107 7.44 2.43 22.51
N ASP A 108 8.31 3.42 22.38
CA ASP A 108 8.09 4.77 22.90
C ASP A 108 8.20 5.76 21.76
N LEU A 109 7.08 6.41 21.45
CA LEU A 109 6.99 7.46 20.43
C LEU A 109 6.83 8.85 21.06
N THR A 110 6.72 8.96 22.40
CA THR A 110 6.41 10.23 23.08
C THR A 110 7.55 11.25 23.02
N GLY A 111 8.79 10.78 22.90
CA GLY A 111 9.97 11.62 22.71
C GLY A 111 10.22 12.03 21.25
N ASP A 112 9.47 11.45 20.29
CA ASP A 112 9.62 11.73 18.87
C ASP A 112 8.63 12.84 18.44
N ARG A 113 8.96 13.62 17.39
CA ARG A 113 8.09 14.67 16.84
C ARG A 113 6.93 14.06 16.02
N VAL A 114 6.15 13.19 16.63
CA VAL A 114 4.98 12.54 16.03
C VAL A 114 3.69 13.15 16.57
N ASP A 115 2.59 12.99 15.84
CA ASP A 115 1.29 13.45 16.29
C ASP A 115 0.77 12.61 17.47
N LEU A 116 -0.01 13.22 18.36
CA LEU A 116 -0.64 12.50 19.48
C LEU A 116 -1.60 11.43 18.98
N GLU A 117 -2.30 11.70 17.87
CA GLU A 117 -3.18 10.71 17.22
C GLU A 117 -2.40 9.44 16.83
N THR A 118 -1.18 9.59 16.32
CA THR A 118 -0.30 8.46 15.98
C THR A 118 0.07 7.64 17.22
N VAL A 119 0.40 8.30 18.33
CA VAL A 119 0.72 7.61 19.59
C VAL A 119 -0.48 6.81 20.11
N TYR A 120 -1.69 7.38 20.04
CA TYR A 120 -2.90 6.68 20.47
C TYR A 120 -3.34 5.57 19.50
N PHE A 121 -3.12 5.75 18.21
CA PHE A 121 -3.48 4.78 17.18
C PHE A 121 -2.61 3.54 17.23
N VAL A 122 -1.30 3.70 17.44
CA VAL A 122 -0.37 2.56 17.56
C VAL A 122 -0.52 1.93 18.95
N ASN A 123 -1.57 1.11 19.12
CA ASN A 123 -1.95 0.51 20.39
C ASN A 123 -1.89 -1.03 20.41
N GLY A 124 -1.18 -1.63 19.44
CA GLY A 124 -1.05 -3.08 19.32
C GLY A 124 0.11 -3.51 18.43
N THR A 125 0.56 -4.75 18.63
CA THR A 125 1.64 -5.36 17.85
C THR A 125 1.29 -5.51 16.37
N ASP A 126 0.04 -5.86 16.08
CA ASP A 126 -0.51 -5.97 14.72
C ASP A 126 -0.50 -4.61 14.00
N ILE A 127 -0.94 -3.56 14.70
CA ILE A 127 -0.93 -2.20 14.16
C ILE A 127 0.52 -1.76 13.89
N TRP A 128 1.42 -2.01 14.83
CA TRP A 128 2.83 -1.62 14.69
C TRP A 128 3.53 -2.33 13.51
N VAL A 129 3.25 -3.62 13.30
CA VAL A 129 3.76 -4.36 12.13
C VAL A 129 3.25 -3.73 10.83
N MET A 130 1.97 -3.37 10.76
CA MET A 130 1.41 -2.71 9.58
C MET A 130 2.05 -1.33 9.34
N VAL A 131 2.22 -0.53 10.40
CA VAL A 131 2.92 0.77 10.30
C VAL A 131 4.32 0.59 9.73
N LYS A 132 5.12 -0.39 10.21
CA LYS A 132 6.45 -0.67 9.64
C LYS A 132 6.41 -1.00 8.15
N LEU A 133 5.48 -1.86 7.72
CA LEU A 133 5.31 -2.18 6.29
C LEU A 133 4.99 -0.93 5.47
N ILE A 134 4.18 -0.03 6.02
CA ILE A 134 3.81 1.22 5.36
C ILE A 134 4.96 2.23 5.36
N VAL A 135 5.79 2.30 6.41
CA VAL A 135 7.01 3.14 6.39
C VAL A 135 7.93 2.74 5.25
N ILE A 136 8.13 1.43 5.02
CA ILE A 136 8.91 0.94 3.87
C ILE A 136 8.27 1.41 2.56
N ALA A 137 6.97 1.21 2.41
CA ALA A 137 6.25 1.62 1.20
C ALA A 137 6.25 3.15 1.00
N ASN A 138 6.16 3.95 2.06
CA ASN A 138 6.20 5.41 2.03
C ASN A 138 7.56 5.93 1.60
N PHE A 139 8.63 5.28 2.03
CA PHE A 139 9.99 5.64 1.61
C PHE A 139 10.16 5.50 0.11
N PHE A 140 9.68 4.38 -0.48
CA PHE A 140 9.66 4.22 -1.92
C PHE A 140 8.62 5.13 -2.58
N GLY A 141 7.43 5.28 -2.00
CA GLY A 141 6.34 6.14 -2.47
C GLY A 141 6.58 7.64 -2.31
N LEU A 142 7.78 8.09 -1.92
CA LEU A 142 8.10 9.51 -1.78
C LEU A 142 7.07 10.27 -0.94
N PHE A 143 6.61 9.64 0.16
CA PHE A 143 5.66 10.22 1.13
C PHE A 143 4.31 10.63 0.53
N SER A 144 3.86 9.96 -0.54
CA SER A 144 2.55 10.19 -1.15
C SER A 144 1.60 9.02 -0.91
N TYR A 145 0.44 9.30 -0.29
CA TYR A 145 -0.59 8.28 -0.01
C TYR A 145 -1.06 7.55 -1.26
N GLY A 146 -1.22 8.28 -2.37
CA GLY A 146 -1.63 7.73 -3.65
C GLY A 146 -0.61 6.71 -4.17
N THR A 147 0.68 7.05 -4.15
CA THR A 147 1.73 6.12 -4.60
C THR A 147 1.93 4.94 -3.64
N THR A 148 1.88 5.16 -2.32
CA THR A 148 1.95 4.10 -1.32
C THR A 148 0.83 3.09 -1.54
N THR A 149 -0.38 3.57 -1.84
CA THR A 149 -1.52 2.72 -2.21
C THR A 149 -1.22 1.89 -3.47
N VAL A 150 -0.67 2.51 -4.53
CA VAL A 150 -0.30 1.81 -5.77
C VAL A 150 0.77 0.74 -5.51
N LEU A 151 1.78 1.05 -4.70
CA LEU A 151 2.83 0.11 -4.31
C LEU A 151 2.29 -1.06 -3.50
N PHE A 152 1.45 -0.81 -2.49
CA PHE A 152 0.79 -1.88 -1.73
C PHE A 152 -0.09 -2.76 -2.61
N ALA A 153 -0.85 -2.17 -3.51
CA ALA A 153 -1.67 -2.90 -4.45
C ALA A 153 -0.80 -3.78 -5.37
N ALA A 154 0.33 -3.26 -5.85
CA ALA A 154 1.28 -4.01 -6.67
C ALA A 154 1.95 -5.17 -5.91
N VAL A 155 2.43 -4.94 -4.69
CA VAL A 155 3.08 -5.98 -3.87
C VAL A 155 2.08 -7.08 -3.51
N SER A 156 0.89 -6.71 -3.05
CA SER A 156 -0.16 -7.69 -2.73
C SER A 156 -0.66 -8.45 -3.96
N PHE A 157 -0.64 -7.81 -5.14
CA PHE A 157 -0.95 -8.47 -6.41
C PHE A 157 0.01 -9.63 -6.73
N VAL A 158 1.30 -9.51 -6.39
CA VAL A 158 2.29 -10.58 -6.69
C VAL A 158 1.89 -11.90 -6.02
N GLY A 159 1.50 -11.86 -4.73
CA GLY A 159 1.06 -13.05 -4.01
C GLY A 159 -0.24 -13.64 -4.59
N LEU A 160 -1.21 -12.77 -4.89
CA LEU A 160 -2.49 -13.17 -5.48
C LEU A 160 -2.32 -13.78 -6.88
N TRP A 161 -1.44 -13.21 -7.70
CA TRP A 161 -1.10 -13.73 -9.01
C TRP A 161 -0.37 -15.07 -8.94
N ALA A 162 0.56 -15.24 -7.99
CA ALA A 162 1.24 -16.51 -7.79
C ALA A 162 0.25 -17.63 -7.45
N ALA A 163 -0.73 -17.35 -6.58
CA ALA A 163 -1.82 -18.28 -6.30
C ALA A 163 -2.63 -18.59 -7.58
N TYR A 164 -3.13 -17.55 -8.27
CA TYR A 164 -3.89 -17.71 -9.52
C TYR A 164 -3.15 -18.56 -10.58
N SER A 165 -1.87 -18.28 -10.83
CA SER A 165 -1.06 -19.03 -11.80
C SER A 165 -0.90 -20.50 -11.40
N ASN A 166 -0.72 -20.80 -10.11
CA ASN A 166 -0.67 -22.18 -9.65
C ASN A 166 -2.01 -22.91 -9.82
N PHE A 167 -3.14 -22.26 -9.53
CA PHE A 167 -4.46 -22.83 -9.80
C PHE A 167 -4.70 -23.08 -11.30
N CYS A 168 -4.22 -22.19 -12.18
CA CYS A 168 -4.32 -22.39 -13.63
C CYS A 168 -3.50 -23.59 -14.12
N LYS A 169 -2.37 -23.93 -13.46
CA LYS A 169 -1.61 -25.13 -13.80
C LYS A 169 -2.34 -26.41 -13.42
N ILE A 170 -3.08 -26.40 -12.31
CA ILE A 170 -3.91 -27.53 -11.87
C ILE A 170 -5.17 -27.65 -12.75
N TYR A 171 -5.78 -26.51 -13.12
CA TYR A 171 -7.04 -26.43 -13.86
C TYR A 171 -6.95 -25.55 -15.12
N PRO A 172 -6.23 -25.98 -16.18
CA PRO A 172 -5.92 -25.15 -17.35
C PRO A 172 -7.14 -24.66 -18.12
N ASN A 173 -8.20 -25.49 -18.20
CA ASN A 173 -9.43 -25.17 -18.91
C ASN A 173 -10.29 -24.10 -18.21
N TYR A 174 -10.03 -23.82 -16.93
CA TYR A 174 -10.84 -22.91 -16.11
C TYR A 174 -10.15 -21.56 -15.82
N SER A 175 -9.03 -21.28 -16.48
CA SER A 175 -8.24 -20.05 -16.28
C SER A 175 -9.05 -18.74 -16.34
N LYS A 176 -10.09 -18.66 -17.18
CA LYS A 176 -10.99 -17.50 -17.27
C LYS A 176 -11.88 -17.35 -16.02
N HIS A 177 -12.49 -18.43 -15.55
CA HIS A 177 -13.37 -18.40 -14.38
C HIS A 177 -12.58 -18.10 -13.11
N LEU A 178 -11.40 -18.72 -12.98
CA LEU A 178 -10.47 -18.44 -11.88
C LEU A 178 -10.03 -16.97 -11.88
N MET A 179 -9.83 -16.35 -13.04
CA MET A 179 -9.43 -14.95 -13.12
C MET A 179 -10.50 -14.04 -12.50
N ILE A 180 -11.78 -14.30 -12.81
CA ILE A 180 -12.90 -13.57 -12.24
C ILE A 180 -12.88 -13.75 -10.72
N SER A 181 -12.90 -14.98 -10.21
CA SER A 181 -12.95 -15.23 -8.76
C SER A 181 -11.79 -14.62 -7.96
N PHE A 182 -10.61 -14.49 -8.56
CA PHE A 182 -9.44 -13.91 -7.89
C PHE A 182 -9.42 -12.38 -7.94
N PHE A 183 -9.97 -11.75 -8.98
CA PHE A 183 -9.73 -10.33 -9.27
C PHE A 183 -11.00 -9.49 -9.48
N MET A 184 -12.20 -10.08 -9.49
CA MET A 184 -13.50 -9.43 -9.67
C MET A 184 -14.50 -9.91 -8.61
#